data_AF-A0A956VVM2-F1
#
_entry.id   AF-A0A956VVM2-F1
#
_cell.length_a   1.000
_cell.length_b   1.000
_cell.length_c   1.000
_cell.angle_alpha   90.00
_cell.angle_beta   90.00
_cell.angle_gamma   90.00
#
_symmetry.space_group_name_H-M   'P 1'
#
loop_
_entity.id
_entity.type
_entity.pdbx_description
1 polymer ?
#
loop_
_entity_poly.entity_id
_entity_poly.type
_entity_poly.pdbx_seq_one_letter_code
_entity_poly.pdbx_strand_id
1 'polypeptide(L)' 'LIDLPIVLPPTVAGVALLTAFGTRGLVGGPLDELTGIRFTFTSTAVVMAQLLVAAPFYVRAARAGFTSVDPQLER' A
#
# COMPACT_ATOMS: atom_id res chain seq x y z
N LEU A 1 -6.23 6.66 -9.14
CA LEU A 1 -6.00 6.21 -7.74
C LEU A 1 -4.77 5.31 -7.62
N ILE A 2 -4.59 4.33 -8.52
CA ILE A 2 -3.49 3.35 -8.44
C ILE A 2 -2.11 3.98 -8.63
N ASP A 3 -1.97 4.97 -9.52
CA ASP A 3 -0.68 5.63 -9.80
C ASP A 3 -0.27 6.70 -8.77
N LEU A 4 -1.09 6.91 -7.73
CA LEU A 4 -0.83 7.92 -6.70
C LEU A 4 0.58 7.80 -6.07
N PRO A 5 1.10 6.61 -5.75
CA PRO A 5 2.44 6.47 -5.19
C PRO A 5 3.57 6.90 -6.14
N ILE A 6 3.35 6.86 -7.46
CA ILE A 6 4.39 7.21 -8.45
C ILE A 6 4.57 8.72 -8.55
N VAL A 7 3.49 9.48 -8.41
CA VAL A 7 3.51 10.94 -8.58
C VAL A 7 3.87 11.69 -7.30
N LEU A 8 3.76 11.03 -6.13
CA LEU A 8 4.09 11.64 -4.85
C LEU A 8 5.58 11.48 -4.53
N PRO A 9 6.22 12.51 -3.94
CA PRO A 9 7.55 12.33 -3.35
C PRO A 9 7.54 11.22 -2.30
N PRO A 10 8.62 10.41 -2.16
CA PRO A 10 8.68 9.32 -1.19
C PRO A 10 8.42 9.75 0.25
N THR A 11 8.83 10.98 0.60
CA THR A 11 8.57 11.59 1.90
C THR A 11 7.08 11.81 2.16
N VAL A 12 6.31 12.18 1.14
CA VAL A 12 4.86 12.38 1.25
C VAL A 12 4.15 11.05 1.47
N ALA A 13 4.59 9.98 0.78
CA ALA A 13 4.07 8.63 1.03
C ALA A 13 4.37 8.17 2.48
N GLY A 14 5.58 8.44 2.99
CA GLY A 14 5.94 8.15 4.38
C GLY A 14 5.09 8.92 5.40
N VAL A 15 4.88 10.22 5.18
CA VAL A 15 4.01 11.05 6.03
C VAL A 15 2.57 10.55 5.98
N ALA A 16 2.03 10.24 4.81
CA ALA A 16 0.68 9.70 4.67
C ALA A 16 0.50 8.38 5.45
N LEU A 17 1.48 7.47 5.34
CA LEU A 17 1.49 6.22 6.11
C LEU A 17 1.60 6.47 7.61
N LEU A 18 2.40 7.44 8.05
CA LEU A 18 2.52 7.79 9.46
C LEU A 18 1.23 8.43 10.00
N THR A 19 0.56 9.28 9.22
CA THR A 19 -0.73 9.87 9.57
C THR A 19 -1.84 8.82 9.64
N ALA A 20 -1.78 7.78 8.81
CA ALA A 20 -2.72 6.67 8.87
C ALA A 20 -2.42 5.69 10.02
N PHE A 21 -1.18 5.22 10.13
CA PHE A 21 -0.81 4.07 10.96
C PHE A 21 0.15 4.38 12.13
N GLY A 22 0.51 5.65 12.34
CA GLY A 22 1.26 6.09 13.52
C GLY A 22 0.45 5.92 14.81
N THR A 23 1.12 6.05 15.95
CA THR A 23 0.50 5.90 17.29
C THR A 23 -0.66 6.88 17.54
N ARG A 24 -0.65 8.04 16.87
CA ARG A 24 -1.75 9.03 16.89
C ARG A 24 -2.49 9.10 15.55
N GLY A 25 -2.30 8.09 14.71
CA GLY A 25 -2.87 8.03 13.38
C GLY A 25 -4.30 7.52 13.37
N LEU A 26 -5.00 7.76 12.27
CA LEU A 26 -6.42 7.43 12.09
C LEU A 26 -6.75 5.95 12.33
N VAL A 27 -5.81 5.06 12.04
CA VAL A 27 -5.93 3.61 12.19
C VAL A 27 -4.98 3.09 13.27
N GLY A 28 -3.74 3.57 13.30
CA GLY A 28 -2.71 3.05 14.21
C GLY A 28 -3.01 3.28 15.69
N GLY A 29 -3.60 4.42 16.06
CA GLY A 29 -4.00 4.72 17.44
C GLY A 29 -5.13 3.79 17.93
N PRO A 30 -6.28 3.75 17.24
CA PRO A 30 -7.37 2.84 17.57
C PRO A 30 -6.95 1.37 17.60
N LEU A 31 -6.04 0.95 16.71
CA LEU A 31 -5.51 -0.41 16.71
C LEU A 31 -4.74 -0.73 17.99
N ASP A 32 -3.84 0.16 18.43
CA ASP A 32 -3.08 -0.01 19.67
C ASP A 32 -4.04 -0.01 20.88
N GLU A 33 -4.99 0.92 20.93
CA GLU A 33 -5.94 1.03 22.05
C GLU A 33 -6.87 -0.19 22.18
N LEU A 34 -7.36 -0.75 21.06
CA LEU A 34 -8.33 -1.85 21.09
C LEU A 34 -7.68 -3.22 21.21
N THR A 35 -6.46 -3.40 20.70
CA THR A 35 -5.82 -4.72 20.58
C THR A 35 -4.46 -4.83 21.29
N GLY A 36 -3.89 -3.70 21.72
CA GLY A 36 -2.51 -3.63 22.24
C GLY A 36 -1.43 -3.81 21.17
N ILE A 37 -1.80 -3.89 19.88
CA ILE A 37 -0.86 -4.13 18.78
C ILE A 37 -0.33 -2.79 18.26
N ARG A 38 0.96 -2.57 18.47
CA ARG A 38 1.66 -1.42 17.90
C ARG A 38 2.11 -1.70 16.47
N PHE A 39 1.54 -0.98 15.52
CA PHE A 39 1.89 -1.13 14.12
C PHE A 39 3.24 -0.47 13.77
N THR A 40 3.54 0.69 14.35
CA THR A 40 4.73 1.49 14.03
C THR A 40 6.02 0.80 14.46
N PHE A 41 7.12 1.00 13.71
CA PHE A 41 8.43 0.38 13.94
C PHE A 41 8.44 -1.16 13.88
N THR A 42 7.46 -1.77 13.21
CA THR A 42 7.43 -3.22 12.95
C THR A 42 7.87 -3.54 11.53
N SER A 43 8.28 -4.79 11.29
CA SER A 43 8.49 -5.30 9.93
C SER A 43 7.21 -5.22 9.09
N THR A 44 6.05 -5.46 9.69
CA THR A 44 4.74 -5.34 9.03
C THR A 44 4.50 -3.93 8.47
N ALA A 45 4.88 -2.88 9.21
CA ALA A 45 4.79 -1.51 8.72
C ALA A 45 5.69 -1.25 7.51
N VAL A 46 6.91 -1.82 7.51
CA VAL A 46 7.83 -1.73 6.37
C VAL A 46 7.24 -2.44 5.16
N VAL A 47 6.72 -3.66 5.34
CA VAL A 47 6.07 -4.43 4.27
C VAL A 47 4.88 -3.66 3.68
N MET A 48 4.05 -3.03 4.51
CA MET A 48 2.93 -2.21 4.04
C MET A 48 3.38 -0.97 3.27
N ALA A 49 4.45 -0.31 3.71
CA ALA A 49 5.03 0.80 2.96
C ALA A 49 5.55 0.35 1.59
N GLN A 50 6.25 -0.78 1.54
CA GLN A 50 6.74 -1.37 0.29
C GLN A 50 5.60 -1.78 -0.63
N LEU A 51 4.52 -2.34 -0.09
CA LEU A 51 3.33 -2.69 -0.86
C LEU A 51 2.72 -1.45 -1.52
N LEU A 52 2.58 -0.35 -0.79
CA LEU A 52 2.05 0.90 -1.33
C LEU A 52 2.91 1.43 -2.49
N VAL A 53 4.24 1.37 -2.36
CA VAL A 53 5.17 1.81 -3.42
C VAL A 53 5.17 0.85 -4.61
N ALA A 54 5.09 -0.47 -4.38
CA ALA A 54 5.16 -1.50 -5.41
C ALA A 54 3.84 -1.72 -6.16
N ALA A 55 2.69 -1.41 -5.53
CA ALA A 55 1.35 -1.62 -6.07
C ALA A 55 1.16 -1.15 -7.52
N PRO A 56 1.50 0.10 -7.92
CA PRO A 56 1.25 0.53 -9.29
C PRO A 56 2.08 -0.24 -10.32
N PHE A 57 3.31 -0.65 -9.98
CA PHE A 57 4.13 -1.47 -10.86
C PHE A 57 3.52 -2.86 -11.06
N TYR A 58 3.08 -3.48 -9.97
CA TYR A 58 2.41 -4.77 -10.02
C TYR A 58 1.13 -4.72 -10.86
N VAL A 59 0.27 -3.72 -10.64
CA VAL A 59 -0.98 -3.57 -11.41
C VAL A 59 -0.70 -3.38 -12.89
N ARG A 60 0.31 -2.58 -13.27
CA ARG A 60 0.67 -2.39 -14.67
C ARG A 60 1.15 -3.69 -15.32
N ALA A 61 1.99 -4.44 -14.62
CA ALA A 61 2.47 -5.75 -15.10
C ALA A 61 1.32 -6.75 -15.24
N ALA A 62 0.45 -6.85 -14.22
CA ALA A 62 -0.71 -7.73 -14.25
C ALA A 62 -1.66 -7.38 -15.39
N ARG A 63 -1.98 -6.08 -15.58
CA ARG A 63 -2.82 -5.61 -16.70
C ARG A 63 -2.21 -5.98 -18.04
N ALA A 64 -0.90 -5.76 -18.23
CA ALA A 64 -0.23 -6.13 -19.47
C ALA A 64 -0.31 -7.64 -19.73
N GLY A 65 -0.10 -8.46 -18.69
CA GLY A 65 -0.27 -9.92 -18.76
C GLY A 65 -1.67 -10.32 -19.18
N PHE A 66 -2.72 -9.83 -18.50
CA PHE A 66 -4.10 -10.17 -18.84
C PHE A 66 -4.51 -9.70 -20.24
N THR A 67 -4.11 -8.49 -20.65
CA THR A 67 -4.40 -7.98 -22.00
C THR A 67 -3.66 -8.75 -23.12
N SER A 68 -2.61 -9.50 -22.78
CA SER A 68 -1.91 -10.36 -23.75
C SER A 68 -2.60 -11.70 -24.02
N VAL A 69 -3.59 -12.07 -23.21
CA VAL A 69 -4.35 -13.32 -23.38
C VAL A 69 -5.42 -13.13 -24.46
N ASP A 70 -5.56 -14.10 -25.36
CA ASP A 70 -6.61 -14.09 -26.39
C ASP A 70 -8.00 -14.16 -25.72
N PRO A 71 -8.89 -13.18 -25.94
CA PRO A 71 -10.25 -13.20 -25.39
C PRO A 71 -11.07 -14.44 -25.76
N GLN A 72 -10.72 -15.16 -26.83
CA GLN A 72 -11.39 -16.40 -27.20
C GLN A 72 -11.12 -17.55 -26.22
N LEU A 73 -10.02 -17.51 -25.46
CA LEU A 73 -9.71 -18.49 -24.41
C LEU A 73 -10.53 -18.28 -23.12
N GLU A 74 -11.20 -17.14 -22.98
CA GLU A 74 -12.06 -16.81 -21.81
C GLU A 74 -13.50 -17.31 -21.97
N ARG A 75 -13.87 -17.85 -23.14
CA ARG A 75 -15.20 -18.43 -23.44
C ARG A 75 -15.19 -19.96 -23.31
#